data_AF-A0A1Y5JPT2-F1
#
_entry.id   AF-A0A1Y5JPT2-F1
#
_cell.length_a   1.000
_cell.length_b   1.000
_cell.length_c   1.000
_cell.angle_alpha   90.00
_cell.angle_beta   90.00
_cell.angle_gamma   90.00
#
_symmetry.space_group_name_H-M   'P 1'
#
loop_
_entity.id
_entity.type
_entity.pdbx_description
1 polymer ?
#
loop_
_entity_poly.entity_id
_entity_poly.type
_entity_poly.pdbx_seq_one_letter_code
_entity_poly.pdbx_strand_id
1 'polypeptide(L)'
;MKPVIGIDVAKGKSVVQCFLKRNRPVGRAETILHTPKGFERLKSLLIELEQQSGFKPQIILEPTGHYHRVLVQYLQREAFEVILVNPLQAQRARRTGLRKVKTDESDA
;
A
#
# COMPACT_ATOMS: atom_id res chain seq x y z
N MET A 1 -5.85 2.58 -14.94
CA MET A 1 -5.84 2.39 -13.47
C MET A 1 -4.56 3.01 -12.96
N LYS A 2 -4.62 3.87 -11.92
CA LYS A 2 -3.42 4.47 -11.33
C LYS A 2 -2.59 3.38 -10.65
N PRO A 3 -1.24 3.49 -10.62
CA PRO A 3 -0.44 2.58 -9.83
C PRO A 3 -0.70 2.82 -8.34
N VAL A 4 -0.41 1.81 -7.53
CA VAL A 4 -0.72 1.80 -6.10
C VAL A 4 0.52 1.42 -5.32
N ILE A 5 0.73 2.08 -4.20
CA ILE A 5 1.63 1.59 -3.15
C ILE A 5 0.80 1.20 -1.93
N GLY A 6 0.92 -0.07 -1.53
CA GLY A 6 0.34 -0.58 -0.29
C GLY A 6 1.36 -0.42 0.83
N ILE A 7 0.92 0.12 1.97
CA ILE A 7 1.76 0.35 3.14
C ILE A 7 1.08 -0.26 4.37
N ASP A 8 1.70 -1.29 4.95
CA ASP A 8 1.35 -1.81 6.27
C ASP A 8 2.21 -1.12 7.33
N VAL A 9 1.59 -0.44 8.29
CA VAL A 9 2.29 0.41 9.26
C VAL A 9 2.31 -0.22 10.64
N ALA A 10 3.53 -0.37 11.17
CA ALA A 10 3.81 -0.79 12.54
C ALA A 10 4.58 0.30 13.31
N LYS A 11 4.91 0.04 14.58
CA LYS A 11 5.72 0.96 15.40
C LYS A 11 7.12 1.13 14.80
N GLY A 12 7.44 2.34 14.35
CA GLY A 12 8.79 2.73 13.90
C GLY A 12 9.20 2.21 12.52
N LYS A 13 8.34 1.44 11.85
CA LYS A 13 8.60 0.91 10.50
C LYS A 13 7.31 0.63 9.75
N SER A 14 7.40 0.56 8.43
CA SER A 14 6.33 0.15 7.54
C SER A 14 6.84 -0.83 6.51
N VAL A 15 6.00 -1.79 6.10
CA VAL A 15 6.27 -2.64 4.95
C VAL A 15 5.55 -2.04 3.74
N VAL A 16 6.26 -1.84 2.65
CA VAL A 16 5.75 -1.20 1.43
C VAL A 16 5.81 -2.14 0.25
N GLN A 17 4.77 -2.15 -0.58
CA GLN A 17 4.74 -2.90 -1.84
C GLN A 17 4.11 -2.04 -2.95
N CYS A 18 4.84 -1.89 -4.05
CA CYS A 18 4.39 -1.16 -5.23
C CYS A 18 3.65 -2.08 -6.21
N PHE A 19 2.65 -1.53 -6.91
CA PHE A 19 1.85 -2.22 -7.93
C PHE A 19 1.60 -1.27 -9.11
N LEU A 20 1.94 -1.69 -10.34
CA LEU A 20 1.61 -0.91 -11.55
C LEU A 20 0.14 -1.03 -11.91
N LYS A 21 -0.41 -2.23 -11.73
CA LYS A 21 -1.81 -2.59 -11.99
C LYS A 21 -2.25 -3.62 -10.96
N ARG A 22 -3.54 -3.93 -10.93
CA ARG A 22 -4.09 -4.98 -10.07
C ARG A 22 -3.32 -6.28 -10.29
N ASN A 23 -2.85 -6.90 -9.20
CA ASN A 23 -2.08 -8.14 -9.20
C ASN A 23 -0.76 -8.09 -10.01
N ARG A 24 -0.20 -6.89 -10.26
CA ARG A 24 1.09 -6.71 -10.95
C ARG A 24 2.07 -5.94 -10.05
N PRO A 25 2.72 -6.63 -9.08
CA PRO A 25 3.69 -6.00 -8.18
C PRO A 25 4.94 -5.54 -8.94
N VAL A 26 5.58 -4.50 -8.42
CA VAL A 26 6.91 -4.03 -8.86
C VAL A 26 7.89 -4.31 -7.74
N GLY A 27 8.94 -5.07 -8.04
CA GLY A 27 9.94 -5.46 -7.06
C GLY A 27 9.36 -6.31 -5.93
N ARG A 28 10.15 -6.45 -4.86
CA ARG A 28 9.74 -7.12 -3.61
C ARG A 28 9.26 -6.08 -2.61
N ALA A 29 8.50 -6.54 -1.62
CA ALA A 29 8.14 -5.70 -0.48
C ALA A 29 9.41 -5.23 0.24
N GLU A 30 9.46 -3.94 0.58
CA GLU A 30 10.60 -3.29 1.25
C GLU A 30 10.17 -2.83 2.64
N THR A 31 11.06 -2.89 3.63
CA THR A 31 10.79 -2.31 4.96
C THR A 31 11.40 -0.92 5.04
N ILE A 32 10.56 0.07 5.33
CA ILE A 32 10.93 1.46 5.50
C ILE A 32 10.88 1.81 6.98
N LEU A 33 11.97 2.34 7.54
CA LEU A 33 11.98 2.87 8.90
C LEU A 33 11.31 4.25 8.96
N HIS A 34 10.69 4.58 10.09
CA HIS A 34 10.10 5.91 10.33
C HIS A 34 11.19 6.93 10.69
N THR A 35 12.16 7.08 9.80
CA THR A 35 13.27 8.02 9.90
C THR A 35 13.31 8.88 8.63
N PRO A 36 13.96 10.05 8.64
CA PRO A 36 14.08 10.89 7.44
C PRO A 36 14.60 10.13 6.23
N LYS A 37 15.67 9.34 6.39
CA LYS A 37 16.23 8.49 5.32
C LYS A 37 15.24 7.44 4.81
N GLY A 38 14.44 6.85 5.70
CA GLY A 38 13.39 5.91 5.29
C GLY A 38 12.29 6.59 4.49
N PHE A 39 11.88 7.79 4.89
CA PHE A 39 10.89 8.58 4.16
C PHE A 39 11.40 9.08 2.80
N GLU A 40 12.67 9.47 2.70
CA GLU A 40 13.32 9.74 1.42
C GLU A 40 13.27 8.53 0.49
N ARG A 41 13.57 7.33 1.01
CA ARG A 41 13.47 6.08 0.23
C ARG A 41 12.03 5.82 -0.24
N LEU A 42 11.03 6.06 0.60
CA LEU A 42 9.62 5.96 0.21
C LEU A 42 9.27 6.95 -0.91
N LYS A 43 9.77 8.20 -0.84
CA LYS A 43 9.59 9.20 -1.89
C LYS A 43 10.24 8.77 -3.21
N SER A 44 11.43 8.19 -3.17
CA SER A 44 12.07 7.62 -4.37
C SER A 44 11.19 6.54 -5.00
N LEU A 45 10.64 5.61 -4.22
CA LEU A 45 9.75 4.57 -4.73
C LEU A 45 8.48 5.14 -5.40
N LEU A 46 7.90 6.21 -4.83
CA LEU A 46 6.75 6.89 -5.42
C LEU A 46 7.09 7.53 -6.78
N ILE A 47 8.24 8.22 -6.86
CA ILE A 47 8.71 8.86 -8.10
C ILE A 47 9.05 7.80 -9.16
N GLU A 48 9.76 6.73 -8.79
CA GLU A 48 10.08 5.62 -9.69
C GLU A 48 8.80 4.99 -10.27
N LEU A 49 7.78 4.81 -9.43
CA LEU A 49 6.49 4.24 -9.85
C LEU A 49 5.69 5.19 -10.74
N GLU A 50 5.75 6.50 -10.48
CA GLU A 50 5.17 7.53 -11.34
C GLU A 50 5.83 7.52 -12.73
N GLN A 51 7.17 7.54 -12.78
CA GLN A 51 7.94 7.51 -14.02
C GLN A 51 7.65 6.26 -14.86
N GLN A 52 7.56 5.09 -14.23
CA GLN A 52 7.29 3.83 -14.93
C GLN A 52 5.85 3.72 -15.45
N SER A 53 4.89 4.32 -14.75
CA SER A 53 3.46 4.19 -15.10
C SER A 53 2.91 5.35 -15.91
N GLY A 54 3.54 6.52 -15.85
CA GLY A 54 3.02 7.79 -16.38
C GLY A 54 1.91 8.41 -15.53
N PHE A 55 1.60 7.86 -14.34
CA PHE A 55 0.53 8.35 -13.48
C PHE A 55 0.99 8.47 -12.03
N LYS A 56 0.56 9.55 -11.37
CA LYS A 56 0.79 9.74 -9.92
C LYS A 56 0.21 8.55 -9.11
N PRO A 57 1.03 7.89 -8.28
CA PRO A 57 0.57 6.76 -7.49
C PRO A 57 -0.44 7.12 -6.40
N GLN A 58 -1.35 6.18 -6.15
CA GLN A 58 -2.24 6.22 -4.98
C GLN A 58 -1.60 5.47 -3.82
N ILE A 59 -1.68 6.05 -2.63
CA ILE A 59 -1.14 5.45 -1.41
C ILE A 59 -2.29 4.84 -0.62
N ILE A 60 -2.21 3.52 -0.39
CA ILE A 60 -3.16 2.79 0.46
C ILE A 60 -2.42 2.38 1.72
N LEU A 61 -2.93 2.81 2.87
CA LEU A 61 -2.26 2.63 4.15
C LEU A 61 -3.16 1.85 5.10
N GLU A 62 -2.63 0.75 5.64
CA GLU A 62 -3.26 -0.08 6.67
C GLU A 62 -2.56 0.18 8.02
N PRO A 63 -3.15 1.01 8.90
CA PRO A 63 -2.48 1.44 10.12
C PRO A 63 -2.65 0.46 11.29
N THR A 64 -1.58 -0.08 11.86
CA THR A 64 -1.68 -0.73 13.18
C THR A 64 -1.57 0.34 14.28
N GLY A 65 -2.71 0.73 14.88
CA GLY A 65 -2.75 1.76 15.92
C GLY A 65 -2.41 3.17 15.40
N HIS A 66 -1.82 4.01 16.26
CA HIS A 66 -1.57 5.44 15.97
C HIS A 66 -0.24 5.72 15.25
N TYR A 67 0.56 4.69 14.92
CA TYR A 67 1.91 4.86 14.37
C TYR A 67 1.94 5.47 12.96
N HIS A 68 0.82 5.43 12.24
CA HIS A 68 0.69 6.01 10.90
C HIS A 68 0.74 7.55 10.86
N ARG A 69 0.49 8.24 11.97
CA ARG A 69 0.33 9.71 11.99
C ARG A 69 1.55 10.44 11.42
N VAL A 70 2.75 10.01 11.78
CA VAL A 70 4.00 10.61 11.29
C VAL A 70 4.15 10.40 9.78
N LEU A 71 3.85 9.20 9.30
CA LEU A 71 3.93 8.87 7.88
C LEU A 71 2.90 9.66 7.06
N VAL A 72 1.65 9.75 7.54
CA VAL A 72 0.60 10.54 6.87
C VAL A 72 0.98 12.01 6.82
N GLN A 73 1.50 12.57 7.92
CA GLN A 73 1.94 13.97 7.94
C GLN A 73 3.06 14.23 6.93
N TYR A 74 4.03 13.31 6.81
CA TYR A 74 5.08 13.39 5.79
C TYR A 74 4.50 13.39 4.37
N LEU A 75 3.64 12.41 4.06
CA LEU A 75 3.05 12.24 2.73
C LEU A 75 2.16 13.42 2.32
N GLN A 76 1.40 13.99 3.26
CA GLN A 76 0.59 15.18 3.02
C GLN A 76 1.45 16.42 2.71
N ARG A 77 2.58 16.60 3.40
CA ARG A 77 3.54 17.70 3.11
C ARG A 77 4.15 17.57 1.71
N GLU A 78 4.36 16.34 1.26
CA GLU A 78 4.83 16.01 -0.08
C GLU A 78 3.70 16.00 -1.13
N ALA A 79 2.49 16.46 -0.77
CA ALA A 79 1.32 16.56 -1.63
C ALA A 79 0.86 15.22 -2.24
N PHE A 80 1.05 14.10 -1.53
CA PHE A 80 0.48 12.80 -1.91
C PHE A 80 -0.89 12.56 -1.27
N GLU A 81 -1.80 11.96 -2.05
CA GLU A 81 -3.11 11.51 -1.56
C GLU A 81 -2.96 10.16 -0.85
N VAL A 82 -3.43 10.09 0.40
CA VAL A 82 -3.36 8.88 1.23
C VAL A 82 -4.76 8.39 1.55
N ILE A 83 -5.02 7.12 1.25
CA ILE A 83 -6.25 6.41 1.58
C ILE A 83 -5.95 5.54 2.82
N LEU A 84 -6.57 5.88 3.95
CA LEU A 84 -6.51 5.08 5.17
C LEU A 84 -7.57 3.98 5.12
N VAL A 85 -7.15 2.72 5.16
CA VAL A 85 -8.05 1.57 5.23
C VAL A 85 -8.21 1.17 6.70
N ASN A 86 -9.44 1.04 7.17
CA ASN A 86 -9.70 0.59 8.53
C ASN A 86 -9.14 -0.84 8.74
N PRO A 87 -8.20 -1.05 9.69
CA PRO A 87 -7.56 -2.36 9.91
C PRO A 87 -8.56 -3.47 10.25
N LEU A 88 -9.63 -3.16 10.99
CA LEU A 88 -10.68 -4.12 11.30
C LEU A 88 -11.44 -4.54 10.04
N GLN A 89 -11.67 -3.61 9.11
CA GLN A 89 -12.30 -3.91 7.84
C GLN A 89 -11.36 -4.68 6.92
N ALA A 90 -10.08 -4.32 6.85
CA ALA A 90 -9.06 -5.05 6.09
C ALA A 90 -8.90 -6.50 6.60
N GLN A 91 -8.85 -6.68 7.93
CA GLN A 91 -8.83 -7.99 8.56
C GLN A 91 -10.09 -8.81 8.26
N ARG A 92 -11.28 -8.19 8.32
CA ARG A 92 -12.53 -8.85 7.92
C ARG A 92 -12.50 -9.25 6.45
N ALA A 93 -12.06 -8.37 5.55
CA ALA A 93 -11.94 -8.64 4.11
C ALA A 93 -10.98 -9.80 3.80
N ARG A 94 -9.82 -9.85 4.49
CA ARG A 94 -8.88 -10.99 4.42
C ARG A 94 -9.53 -12.29 4.86
N ARG A 95 -10.30 -12.27 5.96
CA ARG A 95 -11.00 -13.45 6.50
C ARG A 95 -12.18 -13.91 5.64
N THR A 96 -12.91 -12.98 5.03
CA THR A 96 -14.06 -13.32 4.18
C THR A 96 -13.66 -13.81 2.81
N GLY A 97 -12.37 -13.69 2.43
CA GLY A 97 -11.85 -14.12 1.14
C GLY A 97 -12.61 -13.46 0.00
N LEU A 98 -12.16 -12.29 -0.47
CA LEU A 98 -12.67 -11.69 -1.71
C LEU A 98 -12.62 -12.75 -2.84
N ARG A 99 -13.79 -13.41 -3.01
CA ARG A 99 -14.15 -14.59 -3.80
C ARG A 99 -13.60 -15.95 -3.32
N LYS A 100 -14.44 -16.76 -2.66
CA LYS A 100 -14.56 -18.18 -3.05
C LYS A 100 -15.07 -18.16 -4.48
N VAL A 101 -14.20 -18.45 -5.45
CA VAL A 101 -14.67 -18.82 -6.78
C VAL A 101 -15.35 -20.17 -6.58
N LYS A 102 -16.68 -20.17 -6.49
CA LYS A 102 -17.44 -21.37 -6.86
C LYS A 102 -17.30 -21.45 -8.38
N THR A 103 -16.33 -22.23 -8.83
CA THR A 103 -16.40 -22.79 -10.17
C THR A 103 -17.50 -23.83 -10.07
N ASP A 104 -18.65 -23.57 -10.69
CA ASP A 104 -19.57 -24.64 -11.03
C ASP A 104 -18.82 -25.51 -12.04
N GLU A 105 -18.41 -26.71 -11.62
CA GLU A 105 -18.22 -27.81 -12.53
C GLU A 105 -19.30 -28.83 -12.22
N SER A 106 -20.23 -28.89 -13.16
CA SER A 106 -21.14 -29.99 -13.37
C SER A 106 -20.36 -31.31 -13.26
N ASP A 107 -20.86 -32.23 -12.44
CA ASP A 107 -20.77 -33.64 -12.77
C ASP A 107 -22.19 -34.17 -12.86
N ALA A 108 -22.44 -34.86 -13.97
CA ALA A 108 -23.69 -35.44 -14.41
C ALA A 108 -24.24 -36.52 -13.46
#